data_AF-A0A7S0WZX2-F1
#
_entry.id   AF-A0A7S0WZX2-F1
#
_cell.length_a   1.000
_cell.length_b   1.000
_cell.length_c   1.000
_cell.angle_alpha   90.00
_cell.angle_beta   90.00
_cell.angle_gamma   90.00
#
_symmetry.space_group_name_H-M   'P 1'
#
loop_
_entity.id
_entity.type
_entity.pdbx_description
1 polymer ?
#
loop_
_entity_poly.entity_id
_entity_poly.type
_entity_poly.pdbx_seq_one_letter_code
_entity_poly.pdbx_strand_id
1 'polypeptide(L)'
;PLKQKGGNAISGMHCSWVGDQQMILAAARPWQENVVKFGLVDVFIKHNIGMILNLQEVGEHDSCGPGNLKTSGFSYDPESFMSARVGFYNFSWRDMGVPDLDRMMDIVQVMDYVTGTEGRKIP
;
A
#
# COMPACT_ATOMS: atom_id res chain seq x y z
N PRO A 1 5.99 -20.81 -3.27
CA PRO A 1 5.85 -19.36 -3.54
C PRO A 1 6.76 -18.92 -4.70
N LEU A 2 6.23 -18.16 -5.65
CA LEU A 2 7.05 -17.57 -6.72
C LEU A 2 8.01 -16.55 -6.10
N LYS A 3 9.31 -16.72 -6.35
CA LYS A 3 10.34 -15.78 -5.89
C LYS A 3 10.27 -14.52 -6.76
N GLN A 4 10.31 -13.34 -6.14
CA GLN A 4 10.35 -12.07 -6.85
C GLN A 4 11.47 -12.11 -7.91
N LYS A 5 11.13 -11.83 -9.17
CA LYS A 5 12.12 -11.65 -10.24
C LYS A 5 12.67 -10.22 -10.15
N GLY A 6 13.61 -9.99 -9.23
CA GLY A 6 14.25 -8.69 -9.03
C GLY A 6 14.70 -8.46 -7.59
N GLY A 7 15.48 -7.40 -7.36
CA GLY A 7 15.76 -6.91 -6.02
C GLY A 7 14.52 -6.27 -5.41
N ASN A 8 14.37 -6.39 -4.09
CA ASN A 8 13.29 -5.75 -3.37
C ASN A 8 13.44 -4.21 -3.42
N ALA A 9 12.39 -3.48 -3.75
CA ALA A 9 12.46 -2.03 -3.96
C ALA A 9 12.62 -1.24 -2.65
N ILE A 10 11.96 -1.68 -1.58
CA ILE A 10 11.97 -1.02 -0.26
C ILE A 10 12.18 -2.06 0.83
N SER A 11 13.18 -1.86 1.69
CA SER A 11 13.44 -2.72 2.85
C SER A 11 12.27 -2.69 3.84
N GLY A 12 11.89 -3.85 4.38
CA GLY A 12 10.82 -3.98 5.37
C GLY A 12 9.45 -4.37 4.82
N MET A 13 9.29 -4.37 3.50
CA MET A 13 8.12 -4.92 2.82
C MET A 13 8.51 -5.57 1.49
N HIS A 14 7.73 -6.55 1.03
CA HIS A 14 7.98 -7.19 -0.27
C HIS A 14 7.34 -6.36 -1.38
N CYS A 15 8.14 -5.69 -2.20
CA CYS A 15 7.64 -4.75 -3.20
C CYS A 15 8.57 -4.55 -4.41
N SER A 16 8.01 -4.09 -5.52
CA SER A 16 8.74 -3.74 -6.75
C SER A 16 8.10 -2.55 -7.46
N TRP A 17 8.92 -1.69 -8.06
CA TRP A 17 8.46 -0.64 -8.95
C TRP A 17 7.90 -1.22 -10.26
N VAL A 18 6.79 -0.66 -10.72
CA VAL A 18 6.06 -1.08 -11.93
C VAL A 18 5.97 0.08 -12.92
N GLY A 19 6.08 -0.26 -14.20
CA GLY A 19 6.05 0.68 -15.32
C GLY A 19 7.38 1.42 -15.52
N ASP A 20 7.55 1.98 -16.72
CA ASP A 20 8.82 2.62 -17.13
C ASP A 20 9.15 3.85 -16.30
N GLN A 21 8.12 4.60 -15.90
CA GLN A 21 8.24 5.81 -15.09
C GLN A 21 8.42 5.51 -13.59
N GLN A 22 8.28 4.24 -13.16
CA GLN A 22 8.43 3.82 -11.76
C GLN A 22 7.61 4.67 -10.77
N MET A 23 6.37 4.99 -11.15
CA MET A 23 5.43 5.78 -10.34
C MET A 23 4.55 4.91 -9.44
N ILE A 24 4.47 3.62 -9.74
CA ILE A 24 3.64 2.64 -9.03
C ILE A 24 4.58 1.66 -8.33
N LEU A 25 4.41 1.47 -7.04
CA LEU A 25 5.08 0.45 -6.26
C LEU A 25 4.08 -0.67 -5.99
N ALA A 26 4.23 -1.82 -6.64
CA ALA A 26 3.43 -2.98 -6.28
C ALA A 26 3.99 -3.59 -4.99
N ALA A 27 3.24 -3.51 -3.89
CA ALA A 27 3.70 -3.91 -2.57
C ALA A 27 2.75 -4.87 -1.86
N ALA A 28 3.33 -5.77 -1.06
CA ALA A 28 2.59 -6.47 -0.02
C ALA A 28 2.35 -5.56 1.17
N ARG A 29 1.23 -5.76 1.88
CA ARG A 29 0.94 -5.05 3.13
C ARG A 29 2.09 -5.19 4.14
N PRO A 30 2.54 -4.09 4.77
CA PRO A 30 3.51 -4.19 5.85
C PRO A 30 2.82 -4.66 7.14
N TRP A 31 3.63 -5.20 8.05
CA TRP A 31 3.23 -5.39 9.45
C TRP A 31 3.63 -4.17 10.26
N GLN A 32 2.87 -3.85 11.31
CA GLN A 32 3.17 -2.70 12.18
C GLN A 32 4.61 -2.73 12.70
N GLU A 33 5.12 -3.90 13.07
CA GLU A 33 6.51 -4.06 13.52
C GLU A 33 7.51 -3.62 12.44
N ASN A 34 7.25 -3.92 11.17
CA ASN A 34 8.10 -3.50 10.06
C ASN A 34 7.97 -2.01 9.77
N VAL A 35 6.76 -1.43 9.92
CA VAL A 35 6.56 0.02 9.79
C VAL A 35 7.48 0.77 10.75
N VAL A 36 7.54 0.32 12.01
CA VAL A 36 8.41 0.92 13.03
C VAL A 36 9.87 0.59 12.79
N LYS A 37 10.21 -0.70 12.62
CA LYS A 37 11.60 -1.18 12.53
C LYS A 37 12.37 -0.60 11.34
N PHE A 38 11.71 -0.42 10.21
CA PHE A 38 12.33 0.10 8.99
C PHE A 38 12.01 1.58 8.74
N GLY A 39 11.28 2.25 9.63
CA GLY A 39 10.87 3.63 9.47
C GLY A 39 10.08 3.86 8.17
N LEU A 40 9.12 2.97 7.87
CA LEU A 40 8.47 2.96 6.55
C LEU A 40 7.75 4.28 6.22
N VAL A 41 7.26 5.01 7.24
CA VAL A 41 6.67 6.34 7.05
C VAL A 41 7.68 7.30 6.42
N ASP A 42 8.89 7.39 6.97
CA ASP A 42 9.96 8.26 6.44
C ASP A 42 10.42 7.79 5.06
N VAL A 43 10.47 6.48 4.85
CA VAL A 43 10.82 5.88 3.56
C VAL A 43 9.79 6.26 2.49
N PHE A 44 8.49 6.28 2.82
CA PHE A 44 7.44 6.67 1.89
C PHE A 44 7.57 8.15 1.51
N ILE A 45 7.83 9.03 2.48
CA ILE A 45 8.11 10.45 2.23
C ILE A 45 9.33 10.61 1.32
N LYS A 46 10.42 9.90 1.61
CA LYS A 46 11.67 9.95 0.82
C LYS A 46 11.48 9.50 -0.63
N HIS A 47 10.60 8.53 -0.87
CA HIS A 47 10.27 8.05 -2.21
C HIS A 47 9.20 8.88 -2.93
N ASN A 48 8.76 10.00 -2.34
CA ASN A 48 7.66 10.83 -2.83
C ASN A 48 6.36 10.02 -3.00
N ILE A 49 6.13 9.04 -2.13
CA ILE A 49 4.88 8.30 -2.08
C ILE A 49 3.83 9.20 -1.43
N GLY A 50 2.72 9.43 -2.13
CA GLY A 50 1.72 10.40 -1.75
C GLY A 50 0.40 9.85 -1.28
N MET A 51 0.06 8.64 -1.70
CA MET A 51 -1.21 8.04 -1.36
C MET A 51 -1.11 6.53 -1.34
N ILE A 52 -1.53 5.91 -0.24
CA ILE A 52 -1.66 4.46 -0.10
C ILE A 52 -3.03 4.04 -0.60
N LEU A 53 -3.07 3.09 -1.53
CA LEU A 53 -4.29 2.45 -1.99
C LEU A 53 -4.43 1.11 -1.27
N ASN A 54 -5.15 1.11 -0.15
CA ASN A 54 -5.38 -0.10 0.62
C ASN A 54 -6.45 -0.95 -0.04
N LEU A 55 -6.10 -2.18 -0.39
CA LEU A 55 -6.98 -3.13 -1.06
C LEU A 55 -7.56 -4.18 -0.11
N GLN A 56 -7.17 -4.14 1.17
CA GLN A 56 -7.56 -5.13 2.18
C GLN A 56 -8.97 -4.87 2.70
N GLU A 57 -9.74 -5.92 2.92
CA GLU A 57 -10.93 -5.84 3.76
C GLU A 57 -10.53 -5.73 5.24
N VAL A 58 -11.33 -5.00 6.03
CA VAL A 58 -11.10 -4.86 7.48
C VAL A 58 -11.25 -6.24 8.13
N GLY A 59 -10.27 -6.68 8.92
CA GLY A 59 -10.31 -7.98 9.59
C GLY A 59 -9.94 -9.19 8.70
N GLU A 60 -9.69 -8.99 7.41
CA GLU A 60 -9.43 -10.06 6.42
C GLU A 60 -8.28 -11.00 6.81
N HIS A 61 -7.32 -10.48 7.56
CA HIS A 61 -6.06 -11.13 7.85
C HIS A 61 -5.76 -11.28 9.34
N ASP A 62 -6.78 -11.37 10.19
CA ASP A 62 -6.65 -11.55 11.64
C ASP A 62 -5.79 -12.77 12.03
N SER A 63 -5.77 -13.82 11.19
CA SER A 63 -5.00 -15.05 11.44
C SER A 63 -3.63 -15.09 10.74
N CYS A 64 -3.21 -14.02 10.07
CA CYS A 64 -1.98 -14.00 9.28
C CYS A 64 -0.85 -13.26 10.02
N GLY A 65 0.26 -13.96 10.30
CA GLY A 65 1.42 -13.36 10.96
C GLY A 65 1.07 -12.82 12.35
N PRO A 66 1.46 -11.58 12.71
CA PRO A 66 1.06 -10.94 13.97
C PRO A 66 -0.45 -10.64 14.10
N GLY A 67 -1.23 -10.81 13.02
CA GLY A 67 -2.64 -10.44 12.95
C GLY A 67 -2.86 -8.95 12.68
N ASN A 68 -4.12 -8.51 12.77
CA ASN A 68 -4.48 -7.11 12.63
C ASN A 68 -4.43 -6.35 13.96
N LEU A 69 -4.17 -5.05 13.89
CA LEU A 69 -4.29 -4.15 15.01
C LEU A 69 -5.76 -4.01 15.40
N LYS A 70 -6.06 -4.12 16.69
CA LYS A 70 -7.43 -3.96 17.20
C LYS A 70 -8.01 -2.57 16.94
N THR A 71 -7.16 -1.56 16.79
CA THR A 71 -7.56 -0.16 16.59
C THR A 71 -7.97 0.12 15.15
N SER A 72 -7.19 -0.34 14.17
CA SER A 72 -7.43 -0.06 12.75
C SER A 72 -8.14 -1.20 12.00
N GLY A 73 -8.08 -2.43 12.52
CA GLY A 73 -8.53 -3.62 11.80
C GLY A 73 -7.66 -4.02 10.60
N PHE A 74 -6.49 -3.39 10.46
CA PHE A 74 -5.47 -3.68 9.45
C PHE A 74 -4.16 -4.15 10.08
N SER A 75 -3.21 -4.64 9.29
CA SER A 75 -1.93 -5.14 9.80
C SER A 75 -0.94 -4.05 10.21
N TYR A 76 -1.30 -2.78 9.97
CA TYR A 76 -0.57 -1.60 10.40
C TYR A 76 -1.55 -0.47 10.71
N ASP A 77 -1.04 0.57 11.35
CA ASP A 77 -1.80 1.77 11.67
C ASP A 77 -1.69 2.80 10.52
N PRO A 78 -2.76 3.02 9.73
CA PRO A 78 -2.74 3.99 8.64
C PRO A 78 -2.62 5.44 9.15
N GLU A 79 -2.99 5.73 10.40
CA GLU A 79 -2.90 7.10 10.95
C GLU A 79 -1.46 7.61 11.00
N SER A 80 -0.49 6.70 11.17
CA SER A 80 0.94 7.03 11.14
C SER A 80 1.38 7.62 9.78
N PHE A 81 0.84 7.12 8.68
CA PHE A 81 1.11 7.62 7.33
C PHE A 81 0.33 8.91 7.03
N MET A 82 -0.95 8.95 7.44
CA MET A 82 -1.80 10.14 7.26
C MET A 82 -1.24 11.36 7.99
N SER A 83 -0.73 11.18 9.21
CA SER A 83 -0.07 12.22 10.00
C SER A 83 1.17 12.80 9.29
N ALA A 84 1.80 12.00 8.42
CA ALA A 84 2.93 12.40 7.59
C ALA A 84 2.54 12.94 6.20
N ARG A 85 1.26 13.26 5.99
CA ARG A 85 0.71 13.74 4.70
C ARG A 85 0.85 12.73 3.54
N VAL A 86 0.82 11.46 3.88
CA VAL A 86 0.58 10.37 2.92
C VAL A 86 -0.90 10.03 3.00
N GLY A 87 -1.64 10.30 1.93
CA GLY A 87 -3.06 9.99 1.84
C GLY A 87 -3.31 8.49 1.98
N PHE A 88 -4.53 8.12 2.36
CA PHE A 88 -4.94 6.74 2.52
C PHE A 88 -6.35 6.57 1.96
N TYR A 89 -6.50 5.70 0.97
CA TYR A 89 -7.79 5.32 0.42
C TYR A 89 -8.01 3.83 0.58
N ASN A 90 -9.20 3.45 1.05
CA ASN A 90 -9.57 2.06 1.22
C ASN A 90 -10.45 1.60 0.03
N PHE A 91 -9.83 0.97 -0.96
CA PHE A 91 -10.46 0.33 -2.10
C PHE A 91 -10.54 -1.18 -1.92
N SER A 92 -11.05 -1.62 -0.77
CA SER A 92 -11.13 -3.03 -0.42
C SER A 92 -11.99 -3.85 -1.38
N TRP A 93 -11.55 -5.06 -1.69
CA TRP A 93 -12.38 -6.11 -2.28
C TRP A 93 -11.96 -7.47 -1.71
N ARG A 94 -12.85 -8.46 -1.83
CA ARG A 94 -12.66 -9.80 -1.27
C ARG A 94 -11.37 -10.47 -1.74
N ASP A 95 -10.56 -11.01 -0.82
CA ASP A 95 -9.37 -11.81 -1.15
C ASP A 95 -9.69 -12.87 -2.22
N MET A 96 -8.76 -13.03 -3.16
CA MET A 96 -8.87 -13.95 -4.30
C MET A 96 -10.10 -13.72 -5.20
N GLY A 97 -10.81 -12.61 -5.02
CA GLY A 97 -11.87 -12.12 -5.90
C GLY A 97 -11.35 -11.14 -6.96
N VAL A 98 -12.28 -10.57 -7.72
CA VAL A 98 -12.03 -9.47 -8.65
C VAL A 98 -13.01 -8.33 -8.35
N PRO A 99 -12.57 -7.07 -8.42
CA PRO A 99 -13.47 -5.93 -8.29
C PRO A 99 -14.42 -5.86 -9.49
N ASP A 100 -15.58 -5.22 -9.30
CA ASP A 100 -16.44 -4.84 -10.43
C ASP A 100 -15.80 -3.70 -11.26
N LEU A 101 -16.40 -3.43 -12.42
CA LEU A 101 -15.88 -2.42 -13.34
C LEU A 101 -15.87 -1.02 -12.69
N ASP A 102 -16.93 -0.65 -11.97
CA ASP A 102 -17.06 0.66 -11.36
C ASP A 102 -15.95 0.89 -10.32
N ARG A 103 -15.72 -0.09 -9.44
CA ARG A 103 -14.64 -0.06 -8.45
C ARG A 103 -13.27 0.00 -9.12
N MET A 104 -13.06 -0.75 -10.19
CA MET A 104 -11.81 -0.70 -10.94
C MET A 104 -11.58 0.70 -11.55
N MET A 105 -12.63 1.33 -12.08
CA MET A 105 -12.55 2.68 -12.62
C MET A 105 -12.23 3.72 -11.54
N ASP A 106 -12.84 3.62 -10.35
CA ASP A 106 -12.54 4.51 -9.22
C ASP A 106 -11.06 4.41 -8.81
N ILE A 107 -10.52 3.19 -8.72
CA ILE A 107 -9.10 2.97 -8.39
C ILE A 107 -8.22 3.63 -9.44
N VAL A 108 -8.47 3.36 -10.73
CA VAL A 108 -7.66 3.89 -11.83
C VAL A 108 -7.72 5.41 -11.89
N GLN A 109 -8.88 6.03 -11.64
CA GLN A 109 -9.01 7.48 -11.59
C GLN A 109 -8.16 8.10 -10.48
N VAL A 110 -8.16 7.50 -9.29
CA VAL A 110 -7.32 7.97 -8.18
C VAL A 110 -5.83 7.75 -8.49
N MET A 111 -5.46 6.61 -9.08
CA MET A 111 -4.09 6.35 -9.51
C MET A 111 -3.59 7.40 -10.52
N ASP A 112 -4.40 7.71 -11.53
CA ASP A 112 -4.07 8.69 -12.58
C ASP A 112 -3.94 10.10 -12.00
N TYR A 113 -4.86 10.49 -11.11
CA TYR A 113 -4.80 11.79 -10.44
C TYR A 113 -3.51 11.96 -9.62
N VAL A 114 -3.16 10.97 -8.78
CA VAL A 114 -1.97 11.06 -7.92
C VAL A 114 -0.68 11.05 -8.75
N THR A 115 -0.59 10.18 -9.75
CA THR A 115 0.64 10.02 -10.54
C THR A 115 0.81 11.09 -11.61
N GLY A 116 -0.27 11.48 -12.29
CA GLY A 116 -0.26 12.46 -13.37
C GLY A 116 -0.47 13.90 -12.93
N THR A 117 -1.39 14.16 -12.01
CA THR A 117 -1.73 15.54 -11.58
C THR A 117 -0.90 15.99 -10.38
N GLU A 118 -0.81 15.17 -9.32
CA GLU A 118 0.02 15.53 -8.15
C GLU A 118 1.51 15.25 -8.37
N GLY A 119 1.87 14.39 -9.34
CA GLY A 119 3.25 13.98 -9.57
C GLY A 119 3.85 13.18 -8.40
N ARG A 120 3.01 12.49 -7.61
CA ARG A 120 3.41 11.66 -6.47
C ARG A 120 3.25 10.18 -6.81
N LYS A 121 3.98 9.35 -6.09
CA LYS A 121 3.95 7.89 -6.27
C LYS A 121 2.88 7.23 -5.41
N ILE A 122 2.48 6.02 -5.80
CA ILE A 122 1.51 5.20 -5.06
C ILE A 122 2.09 3.80 -4.76
N PRO A 123 1.86 3.23 -3.57
CA PRO A 123 2.21 1.87 -3.19
C PRO A 123 1.01 0.90 -3.20
#